data_AF-A0A387GZG8-F1
#
_entry.id   AF-A0A387GZG8-F1
#
_cell.length_a   1.000
_cell.length_b   1.000
_cell.length_c   1.000
_cell.angle_alpha   90.00
_cell.angle_beta   90.00
_cell.angle_gamma   90.00
#
_symmetry.space_group_name_H-M   'P 1'
#
loop_
_entity.id
_entity.type
_entity.pdbx_description
1 polymer ?
#
loop_
_entity_poly.entity_id
_entity_poly.type
_entity_poly.pdbx_seq_one_letter_code
_entity_poly.pdbx_strand_id
1 'polypeptide(L)'
;MRGVLVLYLALIAAFPVALLATVLPVNTYRAQGIEALDCDGPISVLTFALPALLIYGAGAILLYRKRKRRFHLAASLCCLLVFCTVGWNAAAALRESYGPASVEACA
;
A
#
# COMPACT_ATOMS: atom_id res chain seq x y z
N MET A 1 -4.88 -25.60 -12.44
CA MET A 1 -4.90 -25.21 -11.02
C MET A 1 -3.58 -24.58 -10.54
N ARG A 2 -2.41 -25.02 -11.04
CA ARG A 2 -1.07 -24.51 -10.65
C ARG A 2 -0.92 -22.97 -10.65
N GLY A 3 -1.39 -22.27 -11.68
CA GLY A 3 -1.27 -20.80 -11.74
C GLY A 3 -2.06 -20.03 -10.67
N VAL A 4 -3.14 -20.59 -10.14
CA VAL A 4 -3.89 -19.96 -9.03
C VAL A 4 -3.17 -20.18 -7.70
N LEU A 5 -2.56 -21.35 -7.51
CA LEU A 5 -1.74 -21.64 -6.33
C LEU A 5 -0.54 -20.68 -6.24
N VAL A 6 0.19 -20.49 -7.34
CA VAL A 6 1.33 -19.55 -7.41
C VAL A 6 0.89 -18.13 -7.06
N LEU A 7 -0.27 -17.68 -7.56
CA LEU A 7 -0.83 -16.38 -7.23
C LEU A 7 -1.11 -16.24 -5.72
N TYR A 8 -1.73 -17.24 -5.09
CA TYR A 8 -1.95 -17.21 -3.65
C TYR A 8 -0.65 -17.19 -2.85
N LEU A 9 0.36 -17.98 -3.26
CA LEU A 9 1.68 -17.96 -2.60
C LEU A 9 2.34 -16.58 -2.72
N ALA A 10 2.26 -15.94 -3.88
CA ALA A 10 2.79 -14.58 -4.07
C ALA A 10 2.05 -13.56 -3.18
N LEU A 11 0.72 -13.65 -3.09
CA LEU A 11 -0.09 -12.79 -2.21
C LEU A 11 0.24 -12.99 -0.74
N ILE A 12 0.51 -14.22 -0.30
CA ILE A 12 0.91 -14.52 1.07
C ILE A 12 2.32 -13.98 1.35
N ALA A 13 3.26 -14.22 0.44
CA ALA A 13 4.64 -13.75 0.57
C ALA A 13 4.75 -12.22 0.56
N ALA A 14 3.87 -11.53 -0.16
CA ALA A 14 3.82 -10.07 -0.22
C ALA A 14 3.09 -9.41 0.96
N PHE A 15 2.42 -10.19 1.81
CA PHE A 15 1.63 -9.64 2.91
C PHE A 15 2.43 -8.83 3.93
N PRO A 16 3.64 -9.25 4.37
CA PRO A 16 4.47 -8.43 5.25
C PRO A 16 4.83 -7.07 4.64
N VAL A 17 5.07 -7.03 3.32
CA VAL A 17 5.39 -5.79 2.59
C VAL A 17 4.19 -4.86 2.58
N ALA A 18 2.99 -5.38 2.32
CA ALA A 18 1.76 -4.59 2.39
C ALA A 18 1.50 -4.08 3.81
N LEU A 19 1.74 -4.91 4.84
CA LEU A 19 1.58 -4.51 6.23
C LEU A 19 2.51 -3.34 6.58
N LEU A 20 3.79 -3.43 6.22
CA LEU A 20 4.74 -2.34 6.38
C LEU A 20 4.24 -1.08 5.66
N ALA A 21 3.82 -1.20 4.40
CA ALA A 21 3.31 -0.08 3.63
C ALA A 21 2.06 0.59 4.23
N THR A 22 1.27 -0.12 5.04
CA THR A 22 0.12 0.45 5.77
C THR A 22 0.48 1.08 7.12
N VAL A 23 1.49 0.57 7.82
CA VAL A 23 1.80 0.96 9.20
C VAL A 23 2.93 1.99 9.27
N LEU A 24 3.79 2.07 8.25
CA LEU A 24 4.86 3.05 8.24
C LEU A 24 4.29 4.47 8.38
N PRO A 25 4.84 5.28 9.30
CA PRO A 25 4.38 6.63 9.51
C PRO A 25 4.69 7.48 8.27
N VAL A 26 3.71 8.28 7.88
CA VAL A 26 3.84 9.28 6.82
C VAL A 26 4.80 10.40 7.21
N ASN A 27 4.88 10.71 8.50
CA ASN A 27 5.73 11.74 9.07
C ASN A 27 6.36 11.18 10.36
N THR A 28 7.68 11.04 10.36
CA THR A 28 8.41 10.44 11.48
C THR A 28 8.36 11.33 12.72
N TYR A 29 8.43 12.65 12.55
CA TYR A 29 8.38 13.62 13.64
C TYR A 29 7.02 13.61 14.35
N ARG A 30 5.92 13.64 13.59
CA ARG A 30 4.56 13.54 14.17
C ARG A 30 4.34 12.20 14.87
N ALA A 31 4.89 11.11 14.34
CA ALA A 31 4.81 9.81 15.00
C ALA A 31 5.55 9.76 16.35
N GLN A 32 6.53 10.64 16.55
CA GLN A 32 7.26 10.83 17.81
C GLN A 32 6.61 11.89 18.72
N GLY A 33 5.49 12.48 18.32
CA GLY A 33 4.79 13.55 19.06
C GLY A 33 5.37 14.95 18.86
N ILE A 34 6.24 15.13 17.86
CA ILE A 34 6.81 16.43 17.50
C ILE A 34 5.97 17.01 16.37
N GLU A 35 5.40 18.20 16.58
CA GLU A 35 4.71 18.96 15.52
C GLU A 35 5.72 19.60 14.57
N ALA A 36 6.43 18.78 13.81
CA ALA A 36 7.33 19.19 12.74
C ALA A 36 6.97 18.47 11.43
N LEU A 37 7.35 19.08 10.32
CA LEU A 37 7.16 18.51 8.99
C LEU A 37 8.37 17.66 8.60
N ASP A 38 8.11 16.52 7.95
CA ASP A 38 9.15 15.60 7.48
C ASP A 38 9.55 15.95 6.03
N CYS A 39 10.75 16.49 5.84
CA CYS A 39 11.25 16.94 4.54
C CYS A 39 12.04 15.85 3.78
N ASP A 40 12.18 14.63 4.33
CA ASP A 40 12.91 13.51 3.69
C ASP A 40 12.15 12.94 2.46
N GLY A 41 10.91 13.38 2.26
CA GLY A 41 10.06 12.99 1.15
C GLY A 41 9.43 11.60 1.33
N PRO A 42 8.64 11.13 0.35
CA PRO A 42 7.76 9.99 0.55
C PRO A 42 8.42 8.64 0.24
N ILE A 43 9.74 8.64 -0.03
CA ILE A 43 10.47 7.47 -0.54
C ILE A 43 10.35 6.27 0.41
N SER A 44 10.50 6.49 1.71
CA SER A 44 10.42 5.44 2.74
C SER A 44 9.11 4.65 2.69
N VAL A 45 7.98 5.35 2.51
CA VAL A 45 6.65 4.74 2.37
C VAL A 45 6.49 4.10 0.99
N LEU A 46 6.91 4.79 -0.08
CA LEU A 46 6.73 4.33 -1.46
C LEU A 46 7.53 3.06 -1.78
N THR A 47 8.70 2.85 -1.17
CA THR A 47 9.51 1.64 -1.36
C THR A 47 8.71 0.36 -1.02
N PHE A 48 7.83 0.42 -0.01
CA PHE A 48 6.96 -0.70 0.34
C PHE A 48 5.59 -0.63 -0.34
N ALA A 49 5.04 0.57 -0.52
CA ALA A 49 3.71 0.75 -1.08
C ALA A 49 3.64 0.36 -2.56
N LEU A 50 4.62 0.74 -3.38
CA LEU A 50 4.62 0.41 -4.81
C LEU A 50 4.54 -1.10 -5.10
N PRO A 51 5.43 -1.95 -4.56
CA PRO A 51 5.34 -3.39 -4.82
C PRO A 51 4.04 -3.98 -4.27
N ALA A 52 3.57 -3.53 -3.10
CA ALA A 52 2.30 -3.99 -2.54
C ALA A 52 1.10 -3.63 -3.45
N LEU A 53 1.03 -2.39 -3.94
CA LEU A 53 -0.03 -1.95 -4.84
C LEU A 53 -0.05 -2.78 -6.14
N LEU A 54 1.11 -3.03 -6.72
CA LEU A 54 1.20 -3.84 -7.95
C LEU A 54 0.73 -5.28 -7.73
N ILE A 55 1.20 -5.92 -6.66
CA ILE A 55 0.89 -7.33 -6.37
C ILE A 55 -0.59 -7.50 -6.01
N TYR A 56 -1.11 -6.69 -5.09
CA TYR A 56 -2.50 -6.80 -4.65
C TYR A 56 -3.50 -6.26 -5.67
N GLY A 57 -3.13 -5.25 -6.47
CA GLY A 57 -3.94 -4.77 -7.60
C GLY A 57 -4.07 -5.84 -8.69
N ALA A 58 -2.95 -6.44 -9.10
CA ALA A 58 -2.97 -7.55 -10.05
C ALA A 58 -3.74 -8.76 -9.49
N GLY A 59 -3.53 -9.11 -8.22
CA GLY A 59 -4.25 -10.17 -7.52
C GLY A 59 -5.77 -9.95 -7.52
N ALA A 60 -6.22 -8.73 -7.20
CA ALA A 60 -7.63 -8.36 -7.21
C ALA A 60 -8.25 -8.60 -8.59
N ILE A 61 -7.60 -8.12 -9.67
CA ILE A 61 -8.09 -8.27 -11.05
C ILE A 61 -8.11 -9.74 -11.47
N LEU A 62 -7.00 -10.46 -11.26
CA LEU A 62 -6.86 -11.86 -11.71
C LEU A 62 -7.83 -12.81 -10.99
N LEU A 63 -8.06 -12.61 -9.69
CA LEU A 63 -9.03 -13.39 -8.91
C LEU A 63 -10.47 -13.02 -9.26
N TYR A 64 -10.76 -11.74 -9.52
CA TYR A 64 -12.08 -11.29 -9.96
C TYR A 64 -12.48 -11.90 -11.31
N ARG A 65 -11.53 -12.01 -12.26
CA ARG A 65 -11.77 -12.71 -13.53
C ARG A 65 -12.18 -14.17 -13.35
N LYS A 66 -11.84 -14.78 -12.21
CA LYS A 66 -12.19 -16.16 -11.84
C LYS A 66 -13.33 -16.24 -10.80
N ARG A 67 -14.16 -15.19 -10.68
CA ARG A 67 -15.25 -15.04 -9.70
C ARG A 67 -16.31 -16.15 -9.64
N LYS A 68 -16.33 -17.08 -10.60
CA LYS A 68 -17.30 -18.20 -10.62
C LYS A 68 -17.30 -19.02 -9.31
N ARG A 69 -16.18 -19.03 -8.58
CA ARG A 69 -16.10 -19.59 -7.22
C ARG A 69 -16.14 -18.45 -6.20
N ARG A 70 -17.06 -18.54 -5.22
CA ARG A 70 -17.23 -17.56 -4.13
C ARG A 70 -15.91 -17.23 -3.40
N PHE A 71 -15.04 -18.23 -3.23
CA PHE A 71 -13.73 -18.06 -2.60
C PHE A 71 -12.80 -17.10 -3.37
N HIS A 72 -12.78 -17.15 -4.71
CA HIS A 72 -11.96 -16.24 -5.51
C HIS A 72 -12.50 -14.81 -5.48
N LEU A 73 -13.82 -14.66 -5.39
CA LEU A 73 -14.44 -13.35 -5.21
C LEU A 73 -14.06 -12.75 -3.86
N ALA A 74 -14.17 -13.51 -2.76
CA ALA A 74 -13.78 -13.06 -1.43
C ALA A 74 -12.29 -12.67 -1.39
N ALA A 75 -11.41 -13.53 -1.93
CA ALA A 75 -9.98 -13.23 -1.99
C ALA A 75 -9.66 -11.99 -2.84
N SER A 76 -10.39 -11.78 -3.95
CA SER A 76 -10.28 -10.57 -4.77
C SER A 76 -10.66 -9.31 -3.99
N LEU A 77 -11.76 -9.36 -3.22
CA LEU A 77 -12.18 -8.25 -2.36
C LEU A 77 -11.15 -7.97 -1.27
N CYS A 78 -10.58 -9.00 -0.64
CA CYS A 78 -9.49 -8.81 0.31
C CYS A 78 -8.27 -8.14 -0.33
N CYS A 79 -7.89 -8.54 -1.55
CA CYS A 79 -6.79 -7.88 -2.26
C CYS A 79 -7.10 -6.41 -2.57
N LEU A 80 -8.35 -6.11 -2.93
CA LEU A 80 -8.80 -4.74 -3.18
C LEU A 80 -8.74 -3.89 -1.90
N LEU A 81 -9.17 -4.45 -0.76
CA LEU A 81 -9.07 -3.75 0.53
C LEU A 81 -7.62 -3.42 0.88
N VAL A 82 -6.71 -4.40 0.77
CA VAL A 82 -5.27 -4.17 0.98
C VAL A 82 -4.76 -3.08 0.05
N PHE A 83 -5.06 -3.16 -1.24
CA PHE A 83 -4.69 -2.14 -2.22
C PHE A 83 -5.17 -0.74 -1.83
N CYS A 84 -6.43 -0.59 -1.44
CA CYS A 84 -6.98 0.70 -1.02
C CYS A 84 -6.31 1.23 0.25
N THR A 85 -6.06 0.37 1.26
CA THR A 85 -5.40 0.79 2.51
C THR A 85 -3.97 1.27 2.26
N VAL A 86 -3.19 0.51 1.48
CA VAL A 86 -1.83 0.90 1.10
C VAL A 86 -1.86 2.19 0.26
N GLY A 87 -2.78 2.28 -0.69
CA GLY A 87 -2.94 3.45 -1.56
C GLY A 87 -3.28 4.71 -0.78
N TRP A 88 -4.09 4.59 0.28
CA TRP A 88 -4.38 5.70 1.17
C TRP A 88 -3.13 6.19 1.90
N ASN A 89 -2.32 5.29 2.47
CA ASN A 89 -1.09 5.67 3.16
C ASN A 89 -0.07 6.31 2.20
N ALA A 90 0.08 5.75 0.99
CA ALA A 90 0.94 6.34 -0.04
C ALA A 90 0.47 7.73 -0.49
N ALA A 91 -0.85 7.93 -0.66
CA ALA A 91 -1.41 9.23 -1.00
C ALA A 91 -1.22 10.24 0.14
N ALA A 92 -1.36 9.82 1.40
CA ALA A 92 -1.07 10.66 2.55
C ALA A 92 0.41 11.06 2.59
N ALA A 93 1.34 10.13 2.32
CA ALA A 93 2.77 10.42 2.21
C ALA A 93 3.08 11.46 1.13
N LEU A 94 2.50 11.29 -0.06
CA LEU A 94 2.67 12.25 -1.16
C LEU A 94 2.11 13.63 -0.80
N ARG A 95 0.96 13.71 -0.13
CA ARG A 95 0.35 14.97 0.31
C ARG A 95 1.16 15.66 1.39
N GLU A 96 1.75 14.91 2.31
CA GLU A 96 2.63 15.46 3.34
C GLU A 96 3.93 15.98 2.72
N SER A 97 4.52 15.25 1.77
CA SER A 97 5.81 15.61 1.16
C SER A 97 5.72 16.69 0.08
N TYR A 98 4.62 16.77 -0.66
CA TYR A 98 4.45 17.70 -1.79
C TYR A 98 3.26 18.66 -1.62
N GLY A 99 2.67 18.71 -0.44
CA GLY A 99 1.58 19.63 -0.13
C GLY A 99 2.05 21.09 0.00
N PRO A 100 1.13 22.05 0.00
CA PRO A 100 1.48 23.48 0.15
C PRO A 100 2.29 23.74 1.44
N ALA A 101 1.96 23.04 2.53
CA ALA A 101 2.69 23.15 3.79
C ALA A 101 4.16 22.70 3.70
N SER A 102 4.48 21.70 2.86
CA SER A 102 5.88 21.28 2.67
C SER A 102 6.64 22.20 1.73
N VAL A 103 5.97 22.75 0.73
CA VAL A 103 6.57 23.75 -0.15
C VAL A 103 6.92 25.02 0.63
N GLU A 104 6.16 25.38 1.67
CA GLU A 104 6.47 26.54 2.51
C GLU A 104 7.52 26.24 3.60
N ALA A 105 7.50 25.05 4.19
CA ALA A 105 8.37 24.70 5.31
C ALA A 105 9.73 24.10 4.92
N CYS A 106 9.84 23.51 3.72
CA CYS A 106 11.03 22.80 3.25
C CYS A 106 11.68 23.46 2.01
N ALA A 107 11.30 24.68 1.64
CA ALA A 107 11.91 25.48 0.56
C ALA A 107 13.14 26.28 1.01
#